data_AF-A0A512DJC5-F1
#
_entry.id   AF-A0A512DJC5-F1
#
_cell.length_a   1.000
_cell.length_b   1.000
_cell.length_c   1.000
_cell.angle_alpha   90.00
_cell.angle_beta   90.00
_cell.angle_gamma   90.00
#
_symmetry.space_group_name_H-M   'P 1'
#
loop_
_entity.id
_entity.type
_entity.pdbx_description
1 polymer ?
#
loop_
_entity_poly.entity_id
_entity_poly.type
_entity_poly.pdbx_seq_one_letter_code
_entity_poly.pdbx_strand_id
1 'polypeptide(L)'
;MPSLYTASISHAMTDKSDGAPNRPLRRGWTTGACATAAATAAYTALLTGEFPDPVTIRLPGGETPAFALAWEALGTGECAAGVIKDAGDDPDVTHGALIIATVGRGEAGSGVVFRAGEGVGMVTKEGLPIPPGEPAINPVPRRMMTEAVAAVAAEFGDAGDVVIEVSVPGGAEIAQKTWNPRLGIVGGLSILGTTGIVVPFSCSAWIHSIHRGIDVARANGFDHVAGSTGSTSEQAVQRIHGLSELALLDMGDFAGGMLKYLRRNPVPRVTIAGGFGKLTKLAQGFLDLHSGRSQVDFTWLADRLAELEAPADLVEEAKGANTANQVLTRAVAAGVPLADLVAARARAVAIGVLGDCGTDVEVLVFDRKGGLEGRAGFAGGDARVLILGGTADAAALARGLSGVGVITSLAGRTKAPAALPGEVRVGGFGGAEGLAAYLEERGVTAVVDATHPFAATMSRHAEAACRLRPTPRLMLARAAWTQQPGDRWIEVDDMAAAVEAIPAGARVFLTVGRQELAAFASRTDAWMLARVIDPPEQPLSFVKLVTGRGPFDLEAERALLVEHGITVVVAKNSGGEASYPKLTAARELNIPVIMVRRPALPPGEVVGTVEDALDWLKRR
;
A
#
# COMPACT_ATOMS: atom_id res chain seq x y z
N MET A 1 27.91 -16.12 1.83
CA MET A 1 27.86 -17.27 0.89
C MET A 1 26.75 -16.99 -0.12
N PRO A 2 26.94 -17.18 -1.43
CA PRO A 2 26.02 -16.67 -2.44
C PRO A 2 24.72 -17.49 -2.43
N SER A 3 23.59 -16.78 -2.34
CA SER A 3 22.22 -17.30 -2.49
C SER A 3 22.02 -17.87 -3.89
N LEU A 4 22.00 -19.20 -4.02
CA LEU A 4 21.99 -19.94 -5.29
C LEU A 4 20.61 -20.11 -5.96
N TYR A 5 19.53 -19.45 -5.49
CA TYR A 5 18.17 -19.71 -6.00
C TYR A 5 17.40 -18.49 -6.52
N THR A 6 18.11 -17.49 -7.05
CA THR A 6 17.57 -16.55 -8.07
C THR A 6 17.91 -16.97 -9.50
N ALA A 7 18.33 -18.23 -9.71
CA ALA A 7 18.39 -18.82 -11.05
C ALA A 7 16.96 -19.11 -11.54
N SER A 8 16.31 -18.06 -12.04
CA SER A 8 15.42 -18.08 -13.19
C SER A 8 14.91 -19.46 -13.63
N ILE A 9 13.65 -19.78 -13.35
CA ILE A 9 12.88 -20.74 -14.18
C ILE A 9 12.78 -20.21 -15.63
N SER A 10 13.03 -18.91 -15.86
CA SER A 10 13.29 -18.39 -17.21
C SER A 10 14.56 -18.95 -17.88
N HIS A 11 15.47 -19.61 -17.15
CA HIS A 11 16.59 -20.40 -17.71
C HIS A 11 16.26 -21.89 -17.86
N ALA A 12 15.28 -22.44 -17.13
CA ALA A 12 14.91 -23.85 -17.31
C ALA A 12 14.18 -24.10 -18.64
N MET A 13 13.69 -23.05 -19.31
CA MET A 13 13.26 -23.12 -20.71
C MET A 13 14.41 -23.00 -21.73
N THR A 14 15.65 -22.73 -21.29
CA THR A 14 16.78 -22.46 -22.20
C THR A 14 17.68 -23.66 -22.48
N ASP A 15 17.48 -24.82 -21.85
CA ASP A 15 18.23 -26.03 -22.20
C ASP A 15 17.39 -26.96 -23.11
N LYS A 16 16.95 -26.42 -24.25
CA LYS A 16 16.80 -27.25 -25.44
C LYS A 16 18.19 -27.37 -26.06
N SER A 17 18.99 -28.29 -25.51
CA SER A 17 20.11 -28.84 -26.27
C SER A 17 19.56 -29.42 -27.57
N ASP A 18 20.05 -28.91 -28.70
CA ASP A 18 19.84 -29.47 -30.02
C ASP A 18 20.01 -31.00 -30.00
N GLY A 19 18.95 -31.75 -30.34
CA GLY A 19 19.11 -33.14 -30.80
C GLY A 19 18.39 -34.29 -30.06
N ALA A 20 17.43 -34.08 -29.15
CA ALA A 20 16.64 -35.19 -28.60
C ALA A 20 15.20 -35.24 -29.17
N PRO A 21 14.67 -36.42 -29.57
CA PRO A 21 13.32 -36.54 -30.11
C PRO A 21 12.26 -36.15 -29.08
N ASN A 22 11.18 -35.51 -29.56
CA ASN A 22 10.05 -34.96 -28.80
C ASN A 22 9.26 -36.06 -28.08
N ARG A 23 9.78 -36.56 -26.96
CA ARG A 23 9.08 -37.51 -26.08
C ARG A 23 8.02 -36.74 -25.28
N PRO A 24 6.78 -37.24 -25.19
CA PRO A 24 5.77 -36.64 -24.32
C PRO A 24 6.26 -36.64 -22.87
N LEU A 25 6.22 -35.45 -22.24
CA LEU A 25 6.67 -35.24 -20.86
C LEU A 25 5.86 -36.10 -19.88
N ARG A 26 6.55 -36.71 -18.92
CA ARG A 26 5.97 -37.57 -17.88
C ARG A 26 5.22 -36.72 -16.85
N ARG A 27 3.95 -37.06 -16.63
CA ARG A 27 3.14 -36.50 -15.53
C ARG A 27 3.58 -37.12 -14.20
N GLY A 28 3.42 -36.36 -13.12
CA GLY A 28 3.71 -36.81 -11.76
C GLY A 28 2.49 -36.81 -10.86
N TRP A 29 2.73 -36.99 -9.57
CA TRP A 29 1.72 -37.03 -8.52
C TRP A 29 1.89 -35.85 -7.56
N THR A 30 0.77 -35.29 -7.15
CA THR A 30 0.76 -34.17 -6.18
C THR A 30 1.06 -34.66 -4.77
N THR A 31 1.49 -33.77 -3.86
CA THR A 31 1.66 -34.12 -2.44
C THR A 31 0.36 -34.64 -1.82
N GLY A 32 -0.80 -34.12 -2.26
CA GLY A 32 -2.12 -34.63 -1.87
C GLY A 32 -2.40 -36.07 -2.31
N ALA A 33 -2.00 -36.45 -3.52
CA ALA A 33 -2.15 -37.83 -3.99
C ALA A 33 -1.25 -38.79 -3.21
N CYS A 34 0.02 -38.43 -2.99
CA CYS A 34 0.94 -39.22 -2.18
C CYS A 34 0.46 -39.38 -0.73
N ALA A 35 -0.04 -38.30 -0.09
CA ALA A 35 -0.62 -38.35 1.25
C ALA A 35 -1.87 -39.24 1.30
N THR A 36 -2.71 -39.20 0.25
CA THR A 36 -3.89 -40.06 0.16
C THR A 36 -3.51 -41.54 0.04
N ALA A 37 -2.53 -41.87 -0.80
CA ALA A 37 -2.00 -43.22 -0.93
C ALA A 37 -1.42 -43.73 0.40
N ALA A 38 -0.57 -42.93 1.05
CA ALA A 38 -0.03 -43.25 2.37
C ALA A 38 -1.12 -43.47 3.43
N ALA A 39 -2.11 -42.57 3.51
CA ALA A 39 -3.20 -42.68 4.49
C ALA A 39 -4.08 -43.92 4.23
N THR A 40 -4.32 -44.25 2.97
CA THR A 40 -5.07 -45.46 2.58
C THR A 40 -4.35 -46.71 3.04
N ALA A 41 -3.05 -46.82 2.75
CA ALA A 41 -2.26 -47.98 3.15
C ALA A 41 -2.13 -48.13 4.67
N ALA A 42 -1.86 -47.02 5.37
CA ALA A 42 -1.77 -47.00 6.82
C ALA A 42 -3.10 -47.39 7.50
N TYR A 43 -4.23 -46.91 6.97
CA TYR A 43 -5.54 -47.26 7.51
C TYR A 43 -5.92 -48.72 7.24
N THR A 44 -5.62 -49.24 6.05
CA THR A 44 -5.80 -50.68 5.77
C THR A 44 -4.99 -51.51 6.75
N ALA A 45 -3.70 -51.19 6.95
CA ALA A 45 -2.85 -51.90 7.90
C ALA A 45 -3.34 -51.80 9.35
N LEU A 46 -3.95 -50.68 9.75
CA LEU A 46 -4.56 -50.54 11.07
C LEU A 46 -5.72 -51.53 11.30
N LEU A 47 -6.44 -51.91 10.24
CA LEU A 47 -7.56 -52.86 10.31
C LEU A 47 -7.14 -54.32 10.12
N THR A 48 -6.15 -54.58 9.26
CA THR A 48 -5.78 -55.93 8.83
C THR A 48 -4.46 -56.44 9.39
N GLY A 49 -3.57 -55.53 9.81
CA GLY A 49 -2.17 -55.83 10.13
C GLY A 49 -1.24 -55.89 8.92
N GLU A 50 -1.74 -55.67 7.70
CA GLU A 50 -0.98 -55.77 6.44
C GLU A 50 -1.12 -54.51 5.59
N PHE A 51 0.00 -54.03 5.02
CA PHE A 51 0.01 -52.88 4.13
C PHE A 51 -0.25 -53.29 2.67
N PRO A 52 -1.19 -52.62 1.97
CA PRO A 52 -1.36 -52.84 0.53
C PRO A 52 -0.22 -52.15 -0.24
N ASP A 53 0.68 -52.93 -0.83
CA ASP A 53 1.76 -52.44 -1.71
C ASP A 53 1.77 -53.17 -3.06
N PRO A 54 1.47 -52.49 -4.19
CA PRO A 54 1.14 -51.07 -4.28
C PRO A 54 -0.29 -50.74 -3.84
N VAL A 55 -0.48 -49.58 -3.22
CA VAL A 55 -1.80 -49.07 -2.83
C VAL A 55 -2.45 -48.34 -4.00
N THR A 56 -3.75 -48.56 -4.22
CA THR A 56 -4.54 -47.87 -5.26
C THR A 56 -5.45 -46.83 -4.63
N ILE A 57 -5.52 -45.64 -5.21
CA ILE A 57 -6.44 -44.57 -4.78
C ILE A 57 -7.26 -44.03 -5.93
N ARG A 58 -8.42 -43.44 -5.67
CA ARG A 58 -9.23 -42.74 -6.67
C ARG A 58 -8.90 -41.25 -6.67
N LEU A 59 -8.56 -40.71 -7.84
CA LEU A 59 -8.33 -39.28 -8.03
C LEU A 59 -9.62 -38.52 -8.37
N PRO A 60 -9.67 -37.19 -8.21
CA PRO A 60 -10.83 -36.37 -8.56
C PRO A 60 -11.32 -36.53 -10.02
N GLY A 61 -10.42 -36.86 -10.96
CA GLY A 61 -10.75 -37.13 -12.35
C GLY A 61 -11.33 -38.53 -12.62
N GLY A 62 -11.46 -39.37 -11.58
CA GLY A 62 -11.93 -40.75 -11.66
C GLY A 62 -10.84 -41.80 -11.96
N GLU A 63 -9.63 -41.37 -12.31
CA GLU A 63 -8.46 -42.25 -12.49
C GLU A 63 -8.11 -42.98 -11.18
N THR A 64 -7.64 -44.23 -11.28
CA THR A 64 -7.25 -45.06 -10.12
C THR A 64 -5.79 -45.55 -10.20
N PRO A 65 -4.81 -44.66 -10.01
CA PRO A 65 -3.39 -45.04 -10.04
C PRO A 65 -2.95 -45.81 -8.80
N ALA A 66 -1.89 -46.59 -8.98
CA ALA A 66 -1.22 -47.37 -7.94
C ALA A 66 0.10 -46.70 -7.50
N PHE A 67 0.39 -46.74 -6.21
CA PHE A 67 1.55 -46.12 -5.58
C PHE A 67 2.34 -47.17 -4.81
N ALA A 68 3.64 -47.27 -5.07
CA ALA A 68 4.53 -48.11 -4.29
C ALA A 68 4.80 -47.45 -2.92
N LEU A 69 4.78 -48.25 -1.87
CA LEU A 69 5.16 -47.80 -0.54
C LEU A 69 6.69 -47.75 -0.43
N ALA A 70 7.20 -46.64 0.07
CA ALA A 70 8.62 -46.43 0.29
C ALA A 70 9.04 -46.64 1.74
N TRP A 71 8.06 -46.64 2.65
CA TRP A 71 8.27 -46.77 4.09
C TRP A 71 6.97 -47.21 4.77
N GLU A 72 7.07 -48.04 5.80
CA GLU A 72 5.93 -48.59 6.54
C GLU A 72 6.31 -48.76 8.01
N ALA A 73 5.33 -48.59 8.91
CA ALA A 73 5.47 -48.86 10.33
C ALA A 73 4.13 -49.35 10.91
N LEU A 74 4.11 -50.61 11.36
CA LEU A 74 2.98 -51.20 12.06
C LEU A 74 3.10 -50.92 13.57
N GLY A 75 2.02 -50.41 14.18
CA GLY A 75 1.95 -50.13 15.61
C GLY A 75 0.70 -50.70 16.26
N THR A 76 0.68 -50.78 17.60
CA THR A 76 -0.40 -51.37 18.39
C THR A 76 -1.64 -50.48 18.55
N GLY A 77 -1.61 -49.26 18.01
CA GLY A 77 -2.74 -48.32 18.04
C GLY A 77 -2.74 -47.27 16.91
N GLU A 78 -1.63 -47.17 16.19
CA GLU A 78 -1.48 -46.35 14.98
C GLU A 78 -0.58 -47.09 14.00
N CYS A 79 -0.83 -46.89 12.71
CA CYS A 79 0.00 -47.43 11.63
C CYS A 79 0.42 -46.27 10.74
N ALA A 80 1.58 -46.37 10.10
CA ALA A 80 2.06 -45.32 9.22
C ALA A 80 2.63 -45.91 7.93
N ALA A 81 2.44 -45.18 6.83
CA ALA A 81 2.98 -45.52 5.53
C ALA A 81 3.52 -44.27 4.85
N GLY A 82 4.49 -44.44 3.95
CA GLY A 82 5.20 -43.37 3.27
C GLY A 82 5.29 -43.60 1.77
N VAL A 83 5.05 -42.54 1.00
CA VAL A 83 5.15 -42.54 -0.48
C VAL A 83 6.12 -41.45 -0.92
N ILE A 84 7.08 -41.81 -1.78
CA ILE A 84 7.98 -40.82 -2.38
C ILE A 84 7.26 -40.10 -3.52
N LYS A 85 7.23 -38.77 -3.48
CA LYS A 85 6.59 -37.95 -4.50
C LYS A 85 7.41 -37.93 -5.80
N ASP A 86 6.85 -38.55 -6.84
CA ASP A 86 7.35 -38.41 -8.21
C ASP A 86 6.62 -37.25 -8.92
N ALA A 87 7.34 -36.18 -9.29
CA ALA A 87 6.77 -35.03 -9.99
C ALA A 87 6.77 -35.20 -11.53
N GLY A 88 7.26 -36.34 -12.03
CA GLY A 88 7.49 -36.53 -13.46
C GLY A 88 8.61 -35.63 -13.94
N ASP A 89 8.41 -34.98 -15.09
CA ASP A 89 9.39 -34.06 -15.67
C ASP A 89 9.20 -32.59 -15.21
N ASP A 90 8.34 -32.35 -14.20
CA ASP A 90 8.15 -31.01 -13.63
C ASP A 90 9.32 -30.65 -12.68
N PRO A 91 9.93 -29.45 -12.80
CA PRO A 91 10.96 -28.98 -11.87
C PRO A 91 10.37 -28.54 -10.52
N ASP A 92 9.75 -29.49 -9.82
CA ASP A 92 9.07 -29.30 -8.54
C ASP A 92 10.04 -29.53 -7.36
N VAL A 93 10.16 -28.54 -6.48
CA VAL A 93 11.04 -28.59 -5.30
C VAL A 93 10.67 -29.71 -4.30
N THR A 94 9.44 -30.22 -4.38
CA THR A 94 8.95 -31.34 -3.56
C THR A 94 9.11 -32.69 -4.24
N HIS A 95 9.71 -32.76 -5.43
CA HIS A 95 10.08 -34.03 -6.05
C HIS A 95 11.07 -34.80 -5.17
N GLY A 96 10.83 -36.11 -5.00
CA GLY A 96 11.64 -36.98 -4.15
C GLY A 96 11.32 -36.87 -2.66
N ALA A 97 10.43 -35.96 -2.25
CA ALA A 97 10.03 -35.85 -0.85
C ALA A 97 9.24 -37.10 -0.42
N LEU A 98 9.59 -37.66 0.74
CA LEU A 98 8.82 -38.73 1.38
C LEU A 98 7.61 -38.11 2.09
N ILE A 99 6.40 -38.51 1.68
CA ILE A 99 5.15 -38.08 2.30
C ILE A 99 4.64 -39.23 3.16
N ILE A 100 4.58 -39.03 4.47
CA ILE A 100 4.16 -40.02 5.46
C ILE A 100 2.77 -39.66 5.97
N ALA A 101 1.90 -40.66 6.10
CA ALA A 101 0.65 -40.53 6.83
C ALA A 101 0.63 -41.55 7.97
N THR A 102 0.49 -41.06 9.20
CA THR A 102 0.22 -41.87 10.39
C THR A 102 -1.27 -41.83 10.67
N VAL A 103 -1.89 -43.01 10.75
CA VAL A 103 -3.34 -43.17 10.98
C VAL A 103 -3.56 -43.91 12.29
N GLY A 104 -4.29 -43.29 13.19
CA GLY A 104 -4.72 -43.87 14.47
C GLY A 104 -6.23 -43.77 14.64
N ARG A 105 -6.76 -44.51 15.63
CA ARG A 105 -8.19 -44.46 16.00
C ARG A 105 -8.60 -43.06 16.46
N GLY A 106 -9.70 -42.55 15.93
CA GLY A 106 -10.35 -41.30 16.34
C GLY A 106 -11.41 -41.52 17.42
N GLU A 107 -12.03 -40.44 17.88
CA GLU A 107 -13.19 -40.52 18.76
C GLU A 107 -14.41 -40.98 17.95
N ALA A 108 -15.29 -41.78 18.56
CA ALA A 108 -16.48 -42.27 17.88
C ALA A 108 -17.35 -41.11 17.36
N GLY A 109 -17.65 -41.12 16.06
CA GLY A 109 -18.39 -40.07 15.36
C GLY A 109 -17.55 -38.84 14.97
N SER A 110 -16.24 -38.83 15.17
CA SER A 110 -15.38 -37.71 14.75
C SER A 110 -15.19 -37.62 13.24
N GLY A 111 -15.42 -38.71 12.51
CA GLY A 111 -14.96 -38.88 11.13
C GLY A 111 -13.43 -38.76 11.06
N VAL A 112 -12.95 -38.14 9.97
CA VAL A 112 -11.52 -37.94 9.74
C VAL A 112 -11.03 -36.61 10.29
N VAL A 113 -10.12 -36.66 11.28
CA VAL A 113 -9.46 -35.50 11.86
C VAL A 113 -8.03 -35.39 11.32
N PHE A 114 -7.61 -34.19 10.90
CA PHE A 114 -6.29 -33.97 10.32
C PHE A 114 -5.33 -33.32 11.31
N ARG A 115 -4.08 -33.80 11.34
CA ARG A 115 -2.97 -33.22 12.10
C ARG A 115 -1.75 -32.97 11.21
N ALA A 116 -0.98 -31.96 11.55
CA ALA A 116 0.34 -31.72 10.97
C ALA A 116 1.38 -32.42 11.83
N GLY A 117 2.12 -33.34 11.23
CA GLY A 117 3.37 -33.85 11.80
C GLY A 117 4.58 -33.09 11.25
N GLU A 118 5.76 -33.68 11.37
CA GLU A 118 7.02 -33.03 10.99
C GLU A 118 6.97 -32.51 9.54
N GLY A 119 7.34 -31.26 9.31
CA GLY A 119 7.51 -30.69 7.98
C GLY A 119 6.23 -30.44 7.18
N VAL A 120 5.05 -30.61 7.78
CA VAL A 120 3.78 -30.04 7.27
C VAL A 120 3.53 -28.70 7.96
N GLY A 121 3.21 -27.68 7.16
CA GLY A 121 3.05 -26.32 7.66
C GLY A 121 1.74 -26.11 8.41
N MET A 122 1.72 -25.11 9.28
CA MET A 122 0.52 -24.60 9.97
C MET A 122 0.13 -23.26 9.40
N VAL A 123 -1.17 -23.05 9.15
CA VAL A 123 -1.69 -21.77 8.68
C VAL A 123 -1.73 -20.78 9.84
N THR A 124 -1.13 -19.60 9.66
CA THR A 124 -1.06 -18.55 10.70
C THR A 124 -1.72 -17.25 10.28
N LYS A 125 -2.14 -17.13 9.02
CA LYS A 125 -2.73 -15.93 8.43
C LYS A 125 -4.05 -16.23 7.75
N GLU A 126 -4.92 -15.24 7.71
CA GLU A 126 -6.20 -15.32 6.99
C GLU A 126 -5.99 -15.20 5.46
N GLY A 127 -6.99 -15.64 4.69
CA GLY A 127 -7.01 -15.53 3.22
C GLY A 127 -6.69 -16.84 2.49
N LEU A 128 -6.23 -17.88 3.19
CA LEU A 128 -6.13 -19.22 2.62
C LEU A 128 -7.45 -19.99 2.77
N PRO A 129 -7.72 -21.01 1.92
CA PRO A 129 -8.90 -21.88 2.06
C PRO A 129 -8.97 -22.65 3.38
N ILE A 130 -7.85 -22.73 4.10
CA ILE A 130 -7.69 -23.39 5.38
C ILE A 130 -7.54 -22.30 6.45
N PRO A 131 -8.30 -22.35 7.56
CA PRO A 131 -8.29 -21.27 8.55
C PRO A 131 -7.00 -21.27 9.39
N PRO A 132 -6.66 -20.14 10.05
CA PRO A 132 -5.53 -20.08 10.98
C PRO A 132 -5.65 -21.11 12.11
N GLY A 133 -4.53 -21.74 12.47
CA GLY A 133 -4.46 -22.80 13.48
C GLY A 133 -4.61 -24.21 12.91
N GLU A 134 -4.97 -24.37 11.63
CA GLU A 134 -5.10 -25.68 10.99
C GLU A 134 -3.83 -26.11 10.22
N PRO A 135 -3.62 -27.44 10.06
CA PRO A 135 -2.62 -27.99 9.13
C PRO A 135 -2.84 -27.51 7.71
N ALA A 136 -1.76 -27.17 6.99
CA ALA A 136 -1.74 -26.72 5.60
C ALA A 136 -2.04 -27.87 4.60
N ILE A 137 -3.12 -28.60 4.85
CA ILE A 137 -3.67 -29.66 4.01
C ILE A 137 -4.90 -29.09 3.32
N ASN A 138 -4.80 -28.86 2.01
CA ASN A 138 -5.83 -28.18 1.24
C ASN A 138 -7.15 -29.00 1.15
N PRO A 139 -8.27 -28.35 0.80
CA PRO A 139 -9.59 -29.01 0.80
C PRO A 139 -9.70 -30.25 -0.09
N VAL A 140 -9.08 -30.26 -1.28
CA VAL A 140 -9.13 -31.42 -2.18
C VAL A 140 -8.35 -32.61 -1.60
N PRO A 141 -7.09 -32.46 -1.15
CA PRO A 141 -6.40 -33.54 -0.42
C PRO A 141 -7.15 -34.05 0.82
N ARG A 142 -7.76 -33.16 1.62
CA ARG A 142 -8.61 -33.58 2.75
C ARG A 142 -9.74 -34.48 2.28
N ARG A 143 -10.48 -34.04 1.26
CA ARG A 143 -11.57 -34.83 0.67
C ARG A 143 -11.09 -36.18 0.13
N MET A 144 -9.97 -36.21 -0.61
CA MET A 144 -9.42 -37.45 -1.14
C MET A 144 -9.08 -38.46 -0.04
N MET A 145 -8.42 -38.02 1.03
CA MET A 145 -8.12 -38.87 2.19
C MET A 145 -9.39 -39.35 2.89
N THR A 146 -10.38 -38.47 3.10
CA THR A 146 -11.65 -38.85 3.71
C THR A 146 -12.43 -39.86 2.87
N GLU A 147 -12.48 -39.68 1.55
CA GLU A 147 -13.13 -40.63 0.63
C GLU A 147 -12.41 -41.99 0.61
N ALA A 148 -11.08 -41.99 0.68
CA ALA A 148 -10.30 -43.22 0.73
C ALA A 148 -10.50 -43.98 2.05
N VAL A 149 -10.48 -43.28 3.19
CA VAL A 149 -10.82 -43.87 4.49
C VAL A 149 -12.23 -44.45 4.49
N ALA A 150 -13.21 -43.72 3.94
CA ALA A 150 -14.59 -44.19 3.86
C ALA A 150 -14.72 -45.47 3.00
N ALA A 151 -13.99 -45.57 1.90
CA ALA A 151 -13.97 -46.76 1.05
C ALA A 151 -13.41 -47.98 1.78
N VAL A 152 -12.27 -47.83 2.46
CA VAL A 152 -11.66 -48.90 3.26
C VAL A 152 -12.54 -49.27 4.45
N ALA A 153 -13.11 -48.28 5.14
CA ALA A 153 -14.01 -48.51 6.28
C ALA A 153 -15.24 -49.32 5.86
N ALA A 154 -15.83 -49.01 4.69
CA ALA A 154 -16.96 -49.75 4.14
C ALA A 154 -16.59 -51.20 3.78
N GLU A 155 -15.37 -51.44 3.28
CA GLU A 155 -14.87 -52.78 2.93
C GLU A 155 -14.72 -53.67 4.16
N PHE A 156 -14.20 -53.11 5.27
CA PHE A 156 -13.89 -53.87 6.49
C PHE A 156 -14.93 -53.73 7.60
N GLY A 157 -16.04 -53.01 7.36
CA GLY A 157 -17.12 -52.81 8.33
C GLY A 157 -16.75 -51.91 9.52
N ASP A 158 -15.86 -50.94 9.32
CA ASP A 158 -15.43 -49.97 10.32
C ASP A 158 -16.20 -48.64 10.22
N ALA A 159 -16.14 -47.80 11.26
CA ALA A 159 -16.78 -46.49 11.26
C ALA A 159 -15.98 -45.43 10.48
N GLY A 160 -14.66 -45.60 10.31
CA GLY A 160 -13.82 -44.61 9.64
C GLY A 160 -13.50 -43.39 10.50
N ASP A 161 -13.71 -43.48 11.81
CA ASP A 161 -13.33 -42.46 12.78
C ASP A 161 -11.82 -42.56 13.06
N VAL A 162 -11.05 -41.67 12.44
CA VAL A 162 -9.57 -41.73 12.48
C VAL A 162 -8.94 -40.36 12.61
N VAL A 163 -7.74 -40.35 13.20
CA VAL A 163 -6.83 -39.21 13.15
C VAL A 163 -5.76 -39.52 12.10
N ILE A 164 -5.64 -38.64 11.10
CA ILE A 164 -4.58 -38.71 10.08
C ILE A 164 -3.58 -37.58 10.36
N GLU A 165 -2.37 -37.95 10.76
CA GLU A 165 -1.24 -37.05 10.85
C GLU A 165 -0.38 -37.18 9.58
N VAL A 166 -0.22 -36.08 8.84
CA VAL A 166 0.64 -36.05 7.65
C VAL A 166 1.97 -35.42 8.01
N SER A 167 3.07 -36.08 7.63
CA SER A 167 4.44 -35.61 7.82
C SER A 167 5.22 -35.63 6.50
N VAL A 168 6.16 -34.71 6.35
CA VAL A 168 7.14 -34.65 5.28
C VAL A 168 8.51 -34.43 5.91
N PRO A 169 9.31 -35.47 6.17
CA PRO A 169 10.64 -35.32 6.75
C PRO A 169 11.49 -34.31 5.97
N GLY A 170 12.11 -33.35 6.66
CA GLY A 170 12.84 -32.23 6.03
C GLY A 170 11.95 -31.19 5.34
N GLY A 171 10.62 -31.32 5.42
CA GLY A 171 9.66 -30.43 4.75
C GLY A 171 9.75 -28.98 5.21
N ALA A 172 10.19 -28.70 6.44
CA ALA A 172 10.44 -27.35 6.93
C ALA A 172 11.53 -26.63 6.11
N GLU A 173 12.60 -27.33 5.75
CA GLU A 173 13.70 -26.78 4.95
C GLU A 173 13.29 -26.59 3.49
N ILE A 174 12.52 -27.54 2.94
CA ILE A 174 11.98 -27.44 1.59
C ILE A 174 11.03 -26.25 1.50
N ALA A 175 10.17 -26.05 2.51
CA ALA A 175 9.20 -24.96 2.56
C ALA A 175 9.82 -23.57 2.53
N GLN A 176 11.04 -23.38 3.05
CA GLN A 176 11.77 -22.10 2.96
C GLN A 176 12.06 -21.69 1.52
N LYS A 177 12.08 -22.65 0.59
CA LYS A 177 12.27 -22.43 -0.85
C LYS A 177 10.94 -22.28 -1.61
N THR A 178 9.82 -22.18 -0.89
CA THR A 178 8.48 -22.05 -1.46
C THR A 178 7.84 -20.72 -1.09
N TRP A 179 6.64 -20.49 -1.60
CA TRP A 179 5.79 -19.35 -1.23
C TRP A 179 5.11 -19.50 0.14
N ASN A 180 5.21 -20.66 0.79
CA ASN A 180 4.53 -20.92 2.06
C ASN A 180 4.81 -19.88 3.15
N PRO A 181 6.08 -19.48 3.43
CA PRO A 181 6.36 -18.48 4.46
C PRO A 181 5.65 -17.15 4.18
N ARG A 182 5.61 -16.72 2.92
CA ARG A 182 4.93 -15.49 2.47
C ARG A 182 3.40 -15.59 2.54
N LEU A 183 2.82 -16.79 2.46
CA LEU A 183 1.39 -17.00 2.62
C LEU A 183 0.96 -17.16 4.09
N GLY A 184 1.91 -17.05 5.03
CA GLY A 184 1.65 -17.30 6.44
C GLY A 184 1.53 -18.78 6.79
N ILE A 185 2.14 -19.67 6.00
CA ILE A 185 2.26 -21.09 6.34
C ILE A 185 3.65 -21.31 6.93
N VAL A 186 3.69 -21.71 8.21
CA VAL A 186 4.92 -21.78 9.00
C VAL A 186 5.20 -23.23 9.40
N GLY A 187 6.48 -23.61 9.45
CA GLY A 187 6.93 -24.92 9.96
C GLY A 187 6.96 -26.05 8.92
N GLY A 188 6.47 -25.84 7.69
CA GLY A 188 6.46 -26.91 6.70
C GLY A 188 5.76 -26.62 5.38
N LEU A 189 5.68 -27.67 4.57
CA LEU A 189 5.06 -27.69 3.25
C LEU A 189 3.54 -27.77 3.33
N SER A 190 2.91 -27.38 2.24
CA SER A 190 1.47 -27.56 2.05
C SER A 190 1.21 -28.90 1.37
N ILE A 191 0.21 -29.63 1.85
CA ILE A 191 -0.33 -30.82 1.17
C ILE A 191 -1.42 -30.33 0.23
N LEU A 192 -1.12 -30.33 -1.07
CA LEU A 192 -1.93 -29.68 -2.10
C LEU A 192 -2.04 -30.52 -3.37
N GLY A 193 -2.99 -30.16 -4.23
CA GLY A 193 -3.28 -30.84 -5.49
C GLY A 193 -4.77 -30.83 -5.77
N THR A 194 -5.20 -30.27 -6.90
CA THR A 194 -6.63 -30.18 -7.26
C THR A 194 -7.12 -31.38 -8.07
N THR A 195 -6.23 -32.00 -8.83
CA THR A 195 -6.52 -33.15 -9.70
C THR A 195 -5.85 -34.44 -9.22
N GLY A 196 -4.95 -34.35 -8.23
CA GLY A 196 -4.05 -35.43 -7.85
C GLY A 196 -2.80 -35.54 -8.74
N ILE A 197 -2.75 -34.85 -9.88
CA ILE A 197 -1.75 -35.04 -10.94
C ILE A 197 -0.93 -33.77 -11.14
N VAL A 198 0.40 -33.92 -11.20
CA VAL A 198 1.34 -32.87 -11.61
C VAL A 198 1.49 -32.93 -13.13
N VAL A 199 1.21 -31.79 -13.78
CA VAL A 199 1.45 -31.60 -15.21
C VAL A 199 2.70 -30.73 -15.36
N PRO A 200 3.76 -31.21 -16.01
CA PRO A 200 5.00 -30.46 -16.17
C PRO A 200 4.80 -29.06 -16.77
N PHE A 201 5.44 -28.07 -16.17
CA PHE A 201 5.43 -26.67 -16.61
C PHE A 201 4.03 -26.06 -16.72
N SER A 202 3.12 -26.46 -15.82
CA SER A 202 1.75 -25.97 -15.86
C SER A 202 1.63 -24.49 -15.47
N CYS A 203 1.22 -23.64 -16.42
CA CYS A 203 0.87 -22.25 -16.15
C CYS A 203 -0.25 -22.10 -15.10
N SER A 204 -1.13 -23.10 -14.95
CA SER A 204 -2.26 -23.02 -14.00
C SER A 204 -1.81 -23.06 -12.55
N ALA A 205 -0.73 -23.78 -12.23
CA ALA A 205 -0.19 -23.86 -10.87
C ALA A 205 0.38 -22.51 -10.43
N TRP A 206 1.11 -21.82 -11.31
CA TRP A 206 1.65 -20.49 -11.07
C TRP A 206 0.54 -19.44 -10.95
N ILE A 207 -0.46 -19.46 -11.83
CA ILE A 207 -1.59 -18.52 -11.73
C ILE A 207 -2.33 -18.69 -10.39
N HIS A 208 -2.46 -19.92 -9.90
CA HIS A 208 -3.11 -20.16 -8.61
C HIS A 208 -2.30 -19.60 -7.42
N SER A 209 -0.96 -19.57 -7.47
CA SER A 209 -0.17 -18.93 -6.40
C SER A 209 -0.39 -17.41 -6.37
N ILE A 210 -0.49 -16.77 -7.54
CA ILE A 210 -0.83 -15.35 -7.66
C ILE A 210 -2.20 -15.07 -7.01
N HIS A 211 -3.19 -15.92 -7.26
CA HIS A 211 -4.52 -15.78 -6.66
C HIS A 211 -4.47 -15.85 -5.13
N ARG A 212 -3.71 -16.81 -4.58
CA ARG A 212 -3.54 -16.92 -3.12
C ARG A 212 -2.82 -15.73 -2.52
N GLY A 213 -1.81 -15.18 -3.21
CA GLY A 213 -1.16 -13.94 -2.76
C GLY A 213 -2.15 -12.79 -2.65
N ILE A 214 -3.05 -12.63 -3.63
CA ILE A 214 -4.10 -11.60 -3.61
C ILE A 214 -5.08 -11.84 -2.45
N ASP A 215 -5.53 -13.07 -2.23
CA ASP A 215 -6.47 -13.39 -1.15
C ASP A 215 -5.87 -13.13 0.23
N VAL A 216 -4.61 -13.52 0.46
CA VAL A 216 -3.86 -13.23 1.70
C VAL A 216 -3.71 -11.72 1.87
N ALA A 217 -3.32 -10.99 0.82
CA ALA A 217 -3.16 -9.54 0.91
C ALA A 217 -4.49 -8.86 1.31
N ARG A 218 -5.60 -9.26 0.68
CA ARG A 218 -6.95 -8.74 0.97
C ARG A 218 -7.39 -9.06 2.40
N ALA A 219 -7.22 -10.30 2.84
CA ALA A 219 -7.61 -10.73 4.19
C ALA A 219 -6.81 -9.99 5.29
N ASN A 220 -5.57 -9.60 4.99
CA ASN A 220 -4.74 -8.82 5.91
C ASN A 220 -4.93 -7.29 5.76
N GLY A 221 -5.93 -6.84 5.00
CA GLY A 221 -6.29 -5.42 4.88
C GLY A 221 -5.31 -4.57 4.07
N PHE A 222 -4.46 -5.18 3.24
CA PHE A 222 -3.58 -4.41 2.37
C PHE A 222 -4.37 -3.74 1.25
N ASP A 223 -4.22 -2.42 1.16
CA ASP A 223 -4.87 -1.58 0.15
C ASP A 223 -4.07 -1.50 -1.16
N HIS A 224 -2.80 -1.91 -1.12
CA HIS A 224 -1.86 -1.85 -2.24
C HIS A 224 -1.06 -3.15 -2.37
N VAL A 225 -1.13 -3.78 -3.54
CA VAL A 225 -0.30 -4.95 -3.90
C VAL A 225 0.60 -4.66 -5.10
N ALA A 226 1.70 -5.39 -5.25
CA ALA A 226 2.59 -5.25 -6.40
C ALA A 226 2.88 -6.57 -7.09
N GLY A 227 2.56 -6.66 -8.39
CA GLY A 227 2.92 -7.79 -9.26
C GLY A 227 4.20 -7.52 -10.02
N SER A 228 5.23 -8.34 -9.79
CA SER A 228 6.55 -8.14 -10.40
C SER A 228 6.91 -9.23 -11.41
N THR A 229 7.57 -8.84 -12.51
CA THR A 229 8.06 -9.80 -13.53
C THR A 229 9.30 -10.59 -13.10
N GLY A 230 9.97 -10.16 -12.03
CA GLY A 230 11.12 -10.83 -11.44
C GLY A 230 11.61 -10.18 -10.15
N SER A 231 12.60 -10.80 -9.51
CA SER A 231 13.11 -10.41 -8.19
C SER A 231 13.70 -9.00 -8.14
N THR A 232 14.41 -8.56 -9.19
CA THR A 232 14.96 -7.18 -9.25
C THR A 232 13.85 -6.13 -9.21
N SER A 233 12.79 -6.31 -10.00
CA SER A 233 11.63 -5.41 -10.00
C SER A 233 10.84 -5.48 -8.69
N GLU A 234 10.74 -6.67 -8.08
CA GLU A 234 10.08 -6.87 -6.79
C GLU A 234 10.79 -6.07 -5.68
N GLN A 235 12.11 -6.18 -5.58
CA GLN A 235 12.89 -5.43 -4.60
C GLN A 235 12.86 -3.91 -4.85
N ALA A 236 12.79 -3.49 -6.12
CA ALA A 236 12.72 -2.08 -6.47
C ALA A 236 11.35 -1.47 -6.10
N VAL A 237 10.24 -2.12 -6.47
CA VAL A 237 8.89 -1.66 -6.12
C VAL A 237 8.65 -1.70 -4.61
N GLN A 238 9.18 -2.72 -3.92
CA GLN A 238 9.12 -2.80 -2.46
C GLN A 238 9.79 -1.59 -1.80
N ARG A 239 10.98 -1.18 -2.27
CA ARG A 239 11.68 -0.01 -1.76
C ARG A 239 10.94 1.31 -2.05
N ILE A 240 10.34 1.44 -3.22
CA ILE A 240 9.64 2.68 -3.62
C ILE A 240 8.38 2.90 -2.78
N HIS A 241 7.61 1.85 -2.51
CA HIS A 241 6.31 1.98 -1.82
C HIS A 241 6.33 1.53 -0.37
N GLY A 242 7.43 0.95 0.13
CA GLY A 242 7.53 0.41 1.49
C GLY A 242 6.59 -0.77 1.72
N LEU A 243 6.35 -1.60 0.70
CA LEU A 243 5.38 -2.70 0.78
C LEU A 243 5.87 -3.84 1.68
N SER A 244 4.92 -4.41 2.43
CA SER A 244 5.11 -5.67 3.14
C SER A 244 5.34 -6.82 2.15
N GLU A 245 6.11 -7.84 2.55
CA GLU A 245 6.28 -9.06 1.73
C GLU A 245 4.94 -9.73 1.39
N LEU A 246 3.94 -9.62 2.27
CA LEU A 246 2.59 -10.15 2.07
C LEU A 246 1.82 -9.45 0.94
N ALA A 247 2.25 -8.25 0.53
CA ALA A 247 1.65 -7.46 -0.54
C ALA A 247 2.40 -7.62 -1.88
N LEU A 248 3.49 -8.39 -1.92
CA LEU A 248 4.27 -8.65 -3.12
C LEU A 248 3.79 -9.95 -3.77
N LEU A 249 3.37 -9.86 -5.03
CA LEU A 249 2.83 -10.96 -5.82
C LEU A 249 3.89 -11.42 -6.83
N ASP A 250 4.17 -12.72 -6.84
CA ASP A 250 5.05 -13.36 -7.81
C ASP A 250 4.31 -13.58 -9.15
N MET A 251 4.03 -12.46 -9.82
CA MET A 251 3.30 -12.43 -11.08
C MET A 251 4.08 -13.11 -12.21
N GLY A 252 5.42 -12.98 -12.20
CA GLY A 252 6.27 -13.44 -13.29
C GLY A 252 5.80 -12.89 -14.63
N ASP A 253 5.59 -13.78 -15.60
CA ASP A 253 5.12 -13.41 -16.94
C ASP A 253 3.58 -13.37 -17.07
N PHE A 254 2.83 -13.72 -16.03
CA PHE A 254 1.39 -13.96 -16.09
C PHE A 254 0.55 -12.74 -15.64
N ALA A 255 0.83 -11.57 -16.23
CA ALA A 255 0.08 -10.34 -15.92
C ALA A 255 -1.45 -10.51 -16.10
N GLY A 256 -1.88 -11.22 -17.14
CA GLY A 256 -3.29 -11.54 -17.36
C GLY A 256 -3.92 -12.40 -16.27
N GLY A 257 -3.18 -13.34 -15.70
CA GLY A 257 -3.65 -14.20 -14.62
C GLY A 257 -3.95 -13.40 -13.35
N MET A 258 -3.07 -12.44 -13.04
CA MET A 258 -3.24 -11.48 -11.94
C MET A 258 -4.41 -10.53 -12.19
N LEU A 259 -4.41 -9.81 -13.32
CA LEU A 259 -5.40 -8.77 -13.63
C LEU A 259 -6.83 -9.33 -13.71
N LYS A 260 -7.01 -10.50 -14.35
CA LYS A 260 -8.35 -11.16 -14.42
C LYS A 260 -8.87 -11.59 -13.06
N TYR A 261 -7.97 -11.93 -12.13
CA TYR A 261 -8.36 -12.28 -10.76
C TYR A 261 -8.71 -11.05 -9.94
N LEU A 262 -7.88 -10.00 -10.01
CA LEU A 262 -8.13 -8.70 -9.38
C LEU A 262 -9.46 -8.09 -9.81
N ARG A 263 -9.84 -8.23 -11.09
CA ARG A 263 -11.16 -7.78 -11.57
C ARG A 263 -12.34 -8.38 -10.77
N ARG A 264 -12.22 -9.61 -10.29
CA ARG A 264 -13.24 -10.31 -9.50
C ARG A 264 -13.03 -10.15 -8.00
N ASN A 265 -11.81 -9.82 -7.59
CA ASN A 265 -11.33 -9.74 -6.21
C ASN A 265 -10.50 -8.47 -6.05
N PRO A 266 -11.14 -7.29 -6.13
CA PRO A 266 -10.41 -6.03 -6.23
C PRO A 266 -9.65 -5.69 -4.94
N VAL A 267 -8.51 -5.05 -5.12
CA VAL A 267 -7.82 -4.24 -4.12
C VAL A 267 -7.81 -2.78 -4.58
N PRO A 268 -7.73 -1.79 -3.68
CA PRO A 268 -7.71 -0.39 -4.09
C PRO A 268 -6.60 -0.03 -5.08
N ARG A 269 -5.39 -0.57 -4.91
CA ARG A 269 -4.22 -0.25 -5.74
C ARG A 269 -3.41 -1.48 -6.14
N VAL A 270 -2.98 -1.53 -7.39
CA VAL A 270 -1.99 -2.50 -7.90
C VAL A 270 -0.85 -1.80 -8.65
N THR A 271 0.39 -2.13 -8.31
CA THR A 271 1.56 -1.75 -9.13
C THR A 271 2.03 -2.94 -9.95
N ILE A 272 2.19 -2.76 -11.26
CA ILE A 272 2.82 -3.73 -12.16
C ILE A 272 4.27 -3.28 -12.39
N ALA A 273 5.22 -4.10 -11.94
CA ALA A 273 6.64 -3.77 -11.97
C ALA A 273 7.43 -4.73 -12.87
N GLY A 274 8.29 -4.21 -13.73
CA GLY A 274 9.14 -5.08 -14.54
C GLY A 274 10.10 -4.39 -15.49
N GLY A 275 10.85 -5.21 -16.22
CA GLY A 275 11.82 -4.73 -17.21
C GLY A 275 11.15 -4.21 -18.48
N PHE A 276 11.79 -3.23 -19.14
CA PHE A 276 11.27 -2.57 -20.34
C PHE A 276 10.68 -3.53 -21.37
N GLY A 277 11.41 -4.57 -21.79
CA GLY A 277 10.90 -5.52 -22.79
C GLY A 277 9.62 -6.27 -22.40
N LYS A 278 9.39 -6.55 -21.11
CA LYS A 278 8.16 -7.20 -20.62
C LYS A 278 7.00 -6.20 -20.62
N LEU A 279 7.26 -4.98 -20.18
CA LEU A 279 6.25 -3.92 -20.11
C LEU A 279 5.89 -3.39 -21.51
N THR A 280 6.80 -3.41 -22.47
CA THR A 280 6.50 -3.17 -23.90
C THR A 280 5.48 -4.18 -24.43
N LYS A 281 5.62 -5.48 -24.09
CA LYS A 281 4.64 -6.50 -24.51
C LYS A 281 3.26 -6.25 -23.89
N LEU A 282 3.23 -5.86 -22.61
CA LEU A 282 1.97 -5.48 -21.98
C LEU A 282 1.36 -4.25 -22.67
N ALA A 283 2.16 -3.24 -22.99
CA ALA A 283 1.74 -2.07 -23.75
C ALA A 283 1.23 -2.39 -25.17
N GLN A 284 1.70 -3.48 -25.76
CA GLN A 284 1.23 -4.04 -27.04
C GLN A 284 -0.05 -4.87 -26.91
N GLY A 285 -0.57 -5.06 -25.69
CA GLY A 285 -1.81 -5.81 -25.42
C GLY A 285 -1.59 -7.27 -25.04
N PHE A 286 -0.35 -7.76 -24.97
CA PHE A 286 -0.09 -9.14 -24.56
C PHE A 286 -0.26 -9.30 -23.05
N LEU A 287 -1.07 -10.27 -22.65
CA LEU A 287 -1.32 -10.60 -21.23
C LEU A 287 -0.41 -11.69 -20.67
N ASP A 288 0.33 -12.38 -21.55
CA ASP A 288 1.41 -13.31 -21.23
C ASP A 288 2.71 -12.73 -21.80
N LEU A 289 3.65 -12.41 -20.91
CA LEU A 289 4.87 -11.65 -21.23
C LEU A 289 6.05 -12.58 -21.60
N HIS A 290 5.83 -13.89 -21.61
CA HIS A 290 6.87 -14.88 -21.92
C HIS A 290 7.33 -14.76 -23.37
N SER A 291 8.65 -14.82 -23.63
CA SER A 291 9.22 -14.68 -24.99
C SER A 291 8.73 -15.74 -25.97
N GLY A 292 8.44 -16.95 -25.51
CA GLY A 292 7.84 -18.00 -26.33
C GLY A 292 6.36 -17.77 -26.70
N ARG A 293 5.67 -16.82 -26.07
CA ARG A 293 4.23 -16.55 -26.28
C ARG A 293 3.99 -15.19 -26.93
N SER A 294 4.85 -14.22 -26.65
CA SER A 294 4.79 -12.86 -27.19
C SER A 294 6.20 -12.35 -27.47
N GLN A 295 6.32 -11.55 -28.53
CA GLN A 295 7.55 -10.89 -28.93
C GLN A 295 7.34 -9.38 -28.95
N VAL A 296 8.44 -8.63 -28.76
CA VAL A 296 8.39 -7.18 -28.90
C VAL A 296 8.35 -6.86 -30.39
N ASP A 297 7.29 -6.18 -30.83
CA ASP A 297 7.26 -5.57 -32.16
C ASP A 297 8.09 -4.26 -32.15
N PHE A 298 9.20 -4.27 -32.89
CA PHE A 298 10.13 -3.17 -33.02
C PHE A 298 9.62 -2.04 -33.93
N THR A 299 8.74 -2.36 -34.88
CA THR A 299 8.04 -1.34 -35.69
C THR A 299 7.11 -0.54 -34.79
N TRP A 300 6.37 -1.24 -33.92
CA TRP A 300 5.53 -0.59 -32.93
C TRP A 300 6.33 0.32 -31.98
N LEU A 301 7.54 -0.07 -31.56
CA LEU A 301 8.42 0.78 -30.75
C LEU A 301 8.91 2.01 -31.52
N ALA A 302 9.27 1.84 -32.80
CA ALA A 302 9.66 2.95 -33.67
C ALA A 302 8.52 3.97 -33.81
N ASP A 303 7.26 3.51 -33.93
CA ASP A 303 6.10 4.40 -33.97
C ASP A 303 5.93 5.20 -32.67
N ARG A 304 6.22 4.59 -31.51
CA ARG A 304 6.20 5.32 -30.21
C ARG A 304 7.30 6.36 -30.12
N LEU A 305 8.47 6.08 -30.68
CA LEU A 305 9.56 7.06 -30.77
C LEU A 305 9.16 8.24 -31.67
N ALA A 306 8.51 7.96 -32.80
CA ALA A 306 8.01 9.00 -33.69
C ALA A 306 6.91 9.87 -33.02
N GLU A 307 6.02 9.27 -32.22
CA GLU A 307 5.03 10.02 -31.41
C GLU A 307 5.67 10.98 -30.41
N LEU A 308 6.88 10.68 -29.93
CA LEU A 308 7.65 11.53 -29.03
C LEU A 308 8.59 12.50 -29.77
N GLU A 309 8.42 12.66 -31.08
CA GLU A 309 9.26 13.51 -31.93
C GLU A 309 10.76 13.18 -31.81
N ALA A 310 11.08 11.89 -31.62
CA ALA A 310 12.46 11.44 -31.52
C ALA A 310 13.24 11.67 -32.83
N PRO A 311 14.57 11.80 -32.78
CA PRO A 311 15.42 11.89 -33.96
C PRO A 311 15.15 10.77 -34.98
N ALA A 312 15.10 11.12 -36.28
CA ALA A 312 14.72 10.18 -37.34
C ALA A 312 15.66 8.96 -37.45
N ASP A 313 16.95 9.15 -37.15
CA ASP A 313 17.95 8.08 -37.08
C ASP A 313 17.62 7.08 -35.96
N LEU A 314 17.19 7.56 -34.79
CA LEU A 314 16.75 6.70 -33.68
C LEU A 314 15.48 5.91 -34.04
N VAL A 315 14.53 6.54 -34.73
CA VAL A 315 13.29 5.87 -35.18
C VAL A 315 13.62 4.74 -36.17
N GLU A 316 14.52 4.97 -37.13
CA GLU A 316 14.93 3.94 -38.08
C GLU A 316 15.77 2.83 -37.42
N GLU A 317 16.70 3.18 -36.52
CA GLU A 317 17.47 2.20 -35.74
C GLU A 317 16.57 1.27 -34.93
N ALA A 318 15.48 1.80 -34.35
CA ALA A 318 14.57 1.02 -33.52
C ALA A 318 13.92 -0.12 -34.30
N LYS A 319 13.58 0.07 -35.59
CA LYS A 319 12.95 -0.96 -36.45
C LYS A 319 13.85 -2.17 -36.66
N GLY A 320 15.16 -1.98 -36.69
CA GLY A 320 16.16 -3.02 -36.88
C GLY A 320 16.84 -3.52 -35.59
N ALA A 321 16.36 -3.09 -34.42
CA ALA A 321 17.00 -3.42 -33.15
C ALA A 321 16.82 -4.90 -32.77
N ASN A 322 17.83 -5.46 -32.09
CA ASN A 322 17.79 -6.85 -31.65
C ASN A 322 17.11 -7.02 -30.28
N THR A 323 17.11 -5.98 -29.45
CA THR A 323 16.51 -6.03 -28.10
C THR A 323 15.80 -4.73 -27.76
N ALA A 324 14.70 -4.82 -27.00
CA ALA A 324 13.99 -3.63 -26.53
C ALA A 324 14.90 -2.69 -25.69
N ASN A 325 15.83 -3.25 -24.90
CA ASN A 325 16.76 -2.47 -24.10
C ASN A 325 17.78 -1.68 -24.93
N GLN A 326 18.13 -2.16 -26.14
CA GLN A 326 18.97 -1.40 -27.06
C GLN A 326 18.25 -0.10 -27.47
N VAL A 327 16.96 -0.20 -27.81
CA VAL A 327 16.12 0.95 -28.17
C VAL A 327 15.99 1.90 -26.98
N LEU A 328 15.70 1.38 -25.79
CA LEU A 328 15.59 2.21 -24.58
C LEU A 328 16.89 2.96 -24.27
N THR A 329 18.04 2.28 -24.33
CA THR A 329 19.36 2.92 -24.07
C THR A 329 19.59 4.10 -25.01
N ARG A 330 19.25 3.96 -26.30
CA ARG A 330 19.38 5.06 -27.27
C ARG A 330 18.36 6.17 -27.02
N ALA A 331 17.12 5.84 -26.65
CA ALA A 331 16.11 6.83 -26.28
C ALA A 331 16.53 7.66 -25.07
N VAL A 332 17.06 7.02 -24.02
CA VAL A 332 17.59 7.69 -22.82
C VAL A 332 18.76 8.62 -23.19
N ALA A 333 19.70 8.16 -24.02
CA ALA A 333 20.81 8.98 -24.48
C ALA A 333 20.37 10.21 -25.31
N ALA A 334 19.23 10.11 -26.00
CA ALA A 334 18.61 11.19 -26.75
C ALA A 334 17.64 12.07 -25.91
N GLY A 335 17.45 11.77 -24.62
CA GLY A 335 16.51 12.48 -23.76
C GLY A 335 15.03 12.24 -24.08
N VAL A 336 14.71 11.14 -24.78
CA VAL A 336 13.34 10.78 -25.18
C VAL A 336 12.68 9.90 -24.11
N PRO A 337 11.52 10.28 -23.55
CA PRO A 337 10.87 9.57 -22.44
C PRO A 337 10.09 8.33 -22.90
N LEU A 338 10.74 7.43 -23.63
CA LEU A 338 10.11 6.25 -24.21
C LEU A 338 9.56 5.29 -23.15
N ALA A 339 10.27 5.12 -22.04
CA ALA A 339 9.83 4.23 -20.95
C ALA A 339 8.55 4.71 -20.26
N ASP A 340 8.37 6.02 -20.08
CA ASP A 340 7.13 6.60 -19.53
C ASP A 340 5.94 6.37 -20.47
N LEU A 341 6.14 6.58 -21.78
CA LEU A 341 5.09 6.32 -22.77
C LEU A 341 4.70 4.83 -22.81
N VAL A 342 5.68 3.92 -22.73
CA VAL A 342 5.43 2.48 -22.64
C VAL A 342 4.68 2.13 -21.35
N ALA A 343 5.08 2.70 -20.21
CA ALA A 343 4.39 2.50 -18.95
C ALA A 343 2.92 2.98 -19.02
N ALA A 344 2.67 4.14 -19.62
CA ALA A 344 1.33 4.70 -19.78
C ALA A 344 0.43 3.81 -20.64
N ARG A 345 0.96 3.27 -21.75
CA ARG A 345 0.21 2.35 -22.61
C ARG A 345 -0.03 0.98 -21.96
N ALA A 346 0.97 0.44 -21.25
CA ALA A 346 0.79 -0.78 -20.45
C ALA A 346 -0.27 -0.60 -19.36
N ARG A 347 -0.29 0.57 -18.70
CA ARG A 347 -1.31 0.93 -17.72
C ARG A 347 -2.71 0.96 -18.36
N ALA A 348 -2.84 1.55 -19.54
CA ALA A 348 -4.12 1.57 -20.27
C ALA A 348 -4.62 0.15 -20.60
N VAL A 349 -3.74 -0.76 -21.02
CA VAL A 349 -4.09 -2.17 -21.24
C VAL A 349 -4.55 -2.84 -19.94
N ALA A 350 -3.82 -2.64 -18.85
CA ALA A 350 -4.17 -3.21 -17.55
C ALA A 350 -5.54 -2.72 -17.04
N ILE A 351 -5.81 -1.41 -17.16
CA ILE A 351 -7.11 -0.80 -16.86
C ILE A 351 -8.20 -1.41 -17.73
N GLY A 352 -7.95 -1.60 -19.03
CA GLY A 352 -8.92 -2.24 -19.93
C GLY A 352 -9.29 -3.68 -19.51
N VAL A 353 -8.33 -4.44 -18.95
CA VAL A 353 -8.61 -5.78 -18.41
C VAL A 353 -9.44 -5.71 -17.11
N LEU A 354 -9.09 -4.79 -16.21
CA LEU A 354 -9.72 -4.60 -14.91
C LEU A 354 -11.16 -4.04 -15.03
N GLY A 355 -11.39 -3.13 -15.98
CA GLY A 355 -12.63 -2.36 -16.08
C GLY A 355 -12.91 -1.57 -14.79
N ASP A 356 -14.19 -1.28 -14.53
CA ASP A 356 -14.62 -0.44 -13.39
C ASP A 356 -14.68 -1.19 -12.05
N CYS A 357 -13.75 -2.12 -11.81
CA CYS A 357 -13.73 -2.93 -10.59
C CYS A 357 -13.22 -2.17 -9.34
N GLY A 358 -12.85 -0.90 -9.48
CA GLY A 358 -12.37 -0.05 -8.38
C GLY A 358 -10.89 -0.22 -8.02
N THR A 359 -10.14 -1.00 -8.80
CA THR A 359 -8.68 -1.13 -8.65
C THR A 359 -7.96 -0.12 -9.54
N ASP A 360 -7.18 0.75 -8.91
CA ASP A 360 -6.29 1.67 -9.62
C ASP A 360 -4.93 1.02 -9.91
N VAL A 361 -4.31 1.42 -11.01
CA VAL A 361 -3.11 0.77 -11.56
C VAL A 361 -1.97 1.77 -11.62
N GLU A 362 -0.79 1.32 -11.22
CA GLU A 362 0.48 1.95 -11.55
C GLU A 362 1.34 0.97 -12.35
N VAL A 363 2.16 1.49 -13.26
CA VAL A 363 3.15 0.71 -14.00
C VAL A 363 4.53 1.33 -13.79
N LEU A 364 5.48 0.52 -13.34
CA LEU A 364 6.87 0.92 -13.13
C LEU A 364 7.81 0.08 -14.02
N VAL A 365 8.66 0.77 -14.76
CA VAL A 365 9.65 0.18 -15.66
C VAL A 365 11.02 0.31 -15.03
N PHE A 366 11.72 -0.82 -14.87
CA PHE A 366 13.05 -0.87 -14.27
C PHE A 366 14.12 -1.35 -15.26
N ASP A 367 15.35 -0.87 -15.05
CA ASP A 367 16.54 -1.44 -15.67
C ASP A 367 16.95 -2.77 -15.00
N ARG A 368 18.06 -3.37 -15.46
CA ARG A 368 18.58 -4.63 -14.89
C ARG A 368 19.18 -4.47 -13.49
N LYS A 369 19.45 -3.25 -13.03
CA LYS A 369 20.00 -2.92 -11.71
C LYS A 369 18.91 -2.47 -10.72
N GLY A 370 17.65 -2.37 -11.16
CA GLY A 370 16.53 -1.87 -10.36
C GLY A 370 16.46 -0.35 -10.29
N GLY A 371 17.12 0.37 -11.20
CA GLY A 371 16.90 1.79 -11.46
C GLY A 371 15.57 2.00 -12.18
N LEU A 372 14.80 3.01 -11.77
CA LEU A 372 13.53 3.36 -12.38
C LEU A 372 13.77 4.13 -13.68
N GLU A 373 13.33 3.57 -14.80
CA GLU A 373 13.51 4.14 -16.15
C GLU A 373 12.24 4.82 -16.66
N GLY A 374 11.07 4.38 -16.21
CA GLY A 374 9.80 5.00 -16.59
C GLY A 374 8.66 4.63 -15.66
N ARG A 375 7.63 5.48 -15.64
CA ARG A 375 6.50 5.36 -14.73
C ARG A 375 5.20 5.85 -15.38
N ALA A 376 4.12 5.16 -15.06
CA ALA A 376 2.77 5.68 -15.16
C ALA A 376 2.07 5.47 -13.82
N GLY A 377 1.88 6.57 -13.08
CA GLY A 377 1.31 6.54 -11.72
C GLY A 377 -0.16 6.11 -11.66
N PHE A 378 -0.65 5.97 -10.44
CA PHE A 378 -2.08 5.82 -10.12
C PHE A 378 -2.93 6.96 -10.72
N ALA A 379 -4.24 6.74 -10.87
CA ALA A 379 -5.19 7.81 -11.21
C ALA A 379 -5.15 8.87 -10.08
N GLY A 380 -4.84 10.12 -10.44
CA GLY A 380 -4.54 11.18 -9.47
C GLY A 380 -3.11 11.17 -8.92
N GLY A 381 -2.27 10.22 -9.35
CA GLY A 381 -0.91 9.97 -8.87
C GLY A 381 0.17 10.96 -9.32
N ASP A 382 -0.12 11.81 -10.32
CA ASP A 382 0.69 12.99 -10.64
C ASP A 382 0.12 14.27 -10.01
N ALA A 383 -1.12 14.24 -9.53
CA ALA A 383 -1.72 15.39 -8.87
C ALA A 383 -1.12 15.53 -7.47
N ARG A 384 -0.32 16.58 -7.27
CA ARG A 384 0.15 16.97 -5.95
C ARG A 384 -0.51 18.25 -5.50
N VAL A 385 -1.15 18.19 -4.34
CA VAL A 385 -1.74 19.36 -3.70
C VAL A 385 -0.75 19.89 -2.67
N LEU A 386 -0.39 21.17 -2.82
CA LEU A 386 0.34 21.91 -1.79
C LEU A 386 -0.68 22.62 -0.88
N ILE A 387 -0.68 22.24 0.40
CA ILE A 387 -1.42 22.92 1.45
C ILE A 387 -0.47 23.87 2.16
N LEU A 388 -0.71 25.18 2.05
CA LEU A 388 -0.04 26.17 2.89
C LEU A 388 -0.76 26.21 4.23
N GLY A 389 -0.13 25.65 5.27
CA GLY A 389 -0.81 25.22 6.49
C GLY A 389 -0.46 26.03 7.74
N GLY A 390 -0.76 25.42 8.89
CA GLY A 390 -0.60 26.01 10.22
C GLY A 390 -1.92 26.30 10.94
N THR A 391 -3.05 25.92 10.35
CA THR A 391 -4.39 26.03 10.95
C THR A 391 -5.00 24.64 11.19
N ALA A 392 -6.03 24.57 12.02
CA ALA A 392 -6.81 23.35 12.20
C ALA A 392 -7.49 22.91 10.89
N ASP A 393 -7.96 23.87 10.09
CA ASP A 393 -8.63 23.63 8.81
C ASP A 393 -7.66 23.02 7.80
N ALA A 394 -6.41 23.51 7.73
CA ALA A 394 -5.35 22.91 6.92
C ALA A 394 -5.07 21.45 7.33
N ALA A 395 -5.04 21.17 8.63
CA ALA A 395 -4.81 19.83 9.15
C ALA A 395 -5.99 18.89 8.85
N ALA A 396 -7.23 19.40 8.93
CA ALA A 396 -8.43 18.65 8.57
C ALA A 396 -8.48 18.37 7.06
N LEU A 397 -8.17 19.36 6.23
CA LEU A 397 -8.07 19.22 4.78
C LEU A 397 -7.05 18.16 4.39
N ALA A 398 -5.84 18.21 4.96
CA ALA A 398 -4.80 17.22 4.69
C ALA A 398 -5.27 15.78 5.01
N ARG A 399 -6.03 15.60 6.10
CA ARG A 399 -6.62 14.29 6.48
C ARG A 399 -7.78 13.85 5.60
N GLY A 400 -8.52 14.80 5.03
CA GLY A 400 -9.65 14.52 4.13
C GLY A 400 -9.23 14.17 2.70
N LEU A 401 -7.96 14.36 2.33
CA LEU A 401 -7.45 14.03 1.01
C LEU A 401 -6.98 12.58 0.91
N SER A 402 -7.41 11.91 -0.16
CA SER A 402 -7.03 10.55 -0.53
C SER A 402 -6.84 10.44 -2.04
N GLY A 403 -5.92 9.59 -2.51
CA GLY A 403 -5.71 9.36 -3.95
C GLY A 403 -4.90 10.43 -4.68
N VAL A 404 -4.38 11.45 -3.97
CA VAL A 404 -3.47 12.48 -4.50
C VAL A 404 -2.26 12.64 -3.59
N GLY A 405 -1.14 13.12 -4.12
CA GLY A 405 0.02 13.47 -3.30
C GLY A 405 -0.27 14.73 -2.48
N VAL A 406 -0.02 14.71 -1.17
CA VAL A 406 -0.25 15.87 -0.29
C VAL A 406 1.07 16.36 0.28
N ILE A 407 1.35 17.65 0.09
CA ILE A 407 2.47 18.35 0.72
C ILE A 407 1.88 19.43 1.62
N THR A 408 2.13 19.36 2.93
CA THR A 408 1.75 20.44 3.86
C THR A 408 2.98 21.27 4.22
N SER A 409 2.94 22.57 3.92
CA SER A 409 4.00 23.52 4.28
C SER A 409 3.65 24.28 5.56
N LEU A 410 4.56 24.22 6.53
CA LEU A 410 4.44 24.88 7.83
C LEU A 410 5.53 25.94 7.99
N ALA A 411 5.17 27.05 8.62
CA ALA A 411 6.12 28.14 8.89
C ALA A 411 7.16 27.82 9.99
N GLY A 412 7.06 26.67 10.68
CA GLY A 412 8.00 26.28 11.74
C GLY A 412 7.88 27.07 13.05
N ARG A 413 6.71 27.64 13.32
CA ARG A 413 6.49 28.54 14.48
C ARG A 413 6.23 27.83 15.81
N THR A 414 5.99 26.52 15.77
CA THR A 414 5.74 25.65 16.93
C THR A 414 6.75 24.52 16.99
N LYS A 415 7.24 24.17 18.19
CA LYS A 415 8.32 23.16 18.36
C LYS A 415 7.90 21.73 17.98
N ALA A 416 6.63 21.38 18.18
CA ALA A 416 6.07 20.08 17.84
C ALA A 416 4.70 20.27 17.15
N PRO A 417 4.64 20.36 15.81
CA PRO A 417 3.38 20.31 15.08
C PRO A 417 2.74 18.92 15.25
N ALA A 418 1.41 18.85 15.20
CA ALA A 418 0.71 17.57 15.20
C ALA A 418 1.09 16.76 13.94
N ALA A 419 1.06 15.44 14.04
CA ALA A 419 1.29 14.57 12.89
C ALA A 419 0.25 14.85 11.79
N LEU A 420 0.74 15.00 10.56
CA LEU A 420 -0.07 15.25 9.38
C LEU A 420 0.20 14.14 8.35
N PRO A 421 -0.81 13.76 7.55
CA PRO A 421 -0.62 12.80 6.48
C PRO A 421 0.20 13.42 5.33
N GLY A 422 0.89 12.57 4.59
CA GLY A 422 1.71 12.98 3.45
C GLY A 422 3.03 13.62 3.84
N GLU A 423 3.60 14.40 2.93
CA GLU A 423 4.86 15.10 3.15
C GLU A 423 4.64 16.38 3.95
N VAL A 424 5.47 16.62 4.95
CA VAL A 424 5.47 17.87 5.72
C VAL A 424 6.78 18.60 5.50
N ARG A 425 6.66 19.85 5.03
CA ARG A 425 7.78 20.77 4.87
C ARG A 425 7.74 21.85 5.94
N VAL A 426 8.90 22.21 6.49
CA VAL A 426 9.03 23.31 7.44
C VAL A 426 10.00 24.35 6.90
N GLY A 427 9.59 25.62 6.92
CA GLY A 427 10.44 26.77 6.54
C GLY A 427 9.83 27.62 5.41
N GLY A 428 10.45 28.77 5.13
CA GLY A 428 10.01 29.67 4.06
C GLY A 428 10.33 29.13 2.66
N PHE A 429 9.73 29.71 1.63
CA PHE A 429 10.00 29.39 0.22
C PHE A 429 10.98 30.37 -0.45
N GLY A 430 11.42 31.44 0.23
CA GLY A 430 12.27 32.46 -0.37
C GLY A 430 11.52 33.51 -1.21
N GLY A 431 10.24 33.74 -0.93
CA GLY A 431 9.40 34.71 -1.68
C GLY A 431 8.41 34.03 -2.62
N ALA A 432 7.85 34.80 -3.56
CA ALA A 432 6.91 34.29 -4.56
C ALA A 432 7.64 33.48 -5.64
N GLU A 433 8.82 33.92 -6.06
CA GLU A 433 9.66 33.28 -7.07
C GLU A 433 10.15 31.92 -6.59
N GLY A 434 10.63 31.84 -5.34
CA GLY A 434 11.05 30.58 -4.76
C GLY A 434 9.89 29.61 -4.52
N LEU A 435 8.68 30.11 -4.22
CA LEU A 435 7.48 29.27 -4.22
C LEU A 435 7.14 28.78 -5.62
N ALA A 436 7.19 29.62 -6.66
CA ALA A 436 6.92 29.22 -8.04
C ALA A 436 7.89 28.12 -8.53
N ALA A 437 9.18 28.28 -8.25
CA ALA A 437 10.20 27.26 -8.55
C ALA A 437 9.89 25.94 -7.83
N TYR A 438 9.46 26.01 -6.56
CA TYR A 438 9.06 24.83 -5.80
C TYR A 438 7.82 24.14 -6.38
N LEU A 439 6.81 24.89 -6.82
CA LEU A 439 5.63 24.31 -7.47
C LEU A 439 6.00 23.50 -8.71
N GLU A 440 6.92 24.02 -9.52
CA GLU A 440 7.43 23.34 -10.71
C GLU A 440 8.28 22.12 -10.38
N GLU A 441 9.31 22.28 -9.54
CA GLU A 441 10.21 21.19 -9.12
C GLU A 441 9.45 20.00 -8.54
N ARG A 442 8.40 20.29 -7.76
CA ARG A 442 7.63 19.27 -7.07
C ARG A 442 6.40 18.81 -7.86
N GLY A 443 6.15 19.32 -9.06
CA GLY A 443 4.98 18.93 -9.87
C GLY A 443 3.66 19.17 -9.14
N VAL A 444 3.52 20.31 -8.47
CA VAL A 444 2.29 20.68 -7.75
C VAL A 444 1.23 21.07 -8.76
N THR A 445 0.08 20.41 -8.71
CA THR A 445 -1.05 20.64 -9.63
C THR A 445 -2.14 21.52 -9.04
N ALA A 446 -2.16 21.69 -7.72
CA ALA A 446 -3.07 22.64 -7.05
C ALA A 446 -2.47 23.15 -5.74
N VAL A 447 -2.80 24.40 -5.39
CA VAL A 447 -2.42 25.03 -4.12
C VAL A 447 -3.66 25.37 -3.32
N VAL A 448 -3.73 24.91 -2.08
CA VAL A 448 -4.73 25.38 -1.11
C VAL A 448 -4.03 26.24 -0.06
N ASP A 449 -4.30 27.54 -0.10
CA ASP A 449 -3.92 28.48 0.95
C ASP A 449 -4.89 28.34 2.14
N ALA A 450 -4.51 27.51 3.10
CA ALA A 450 -5.21 27.32 4.36
C ALA A 450 -4.40 27.93 5.54
N THR A 451 -3.63 28.99 5.26
CA THR A 451 -2.85 29.69 6.27
C THR A 451 -3.76 30.47 7.23
N HIS A 452 -3.22 30.92 8.35
CA HIS A 452 -3.98 31.76 9.27
C HIS A 452 -4.40 33.08 8.58
N PRO A 453 -5.60 33.65 8.80
CA PRO A 453 -6.06 34.86 8.09
C PRO A 453 -5.16 36.11 8.21
N PHE A 454 -4.24 36.12 9.18
CA PHE A 454 -3.23 37.18 9.38
C PHE A 454 -1.87 36.86 8.75
N ALA A 455 -1.72 35.73 8.07
CA ALA A 455 -0.50 35.33 7.36
C ALA A 455 -0.44 35.93 5.94
N ALA A 456 -0.89 37.19 5.78
CA ALA A 456 -1.14 37.82 4.48
C ALA A 456 0.07 37.83 3.53
N THR A 457 1.30 37.90 4.05
CA THR A 457 2.51 37.81 3.23
C THR A 457 2.60 36.47 2.50
N MET A 458 2.30 35.35 3.19
CA MET A 458 2.33 34.03 2.57
C MET A 458 1.22 33.90 1.52
N SER A 459 0.00 34.40 1.82
CA SER A 459 -1.11 34.41 0.86
C SER A 459 -0.79 35.22 -0.40
N ARG A 460 -0.13 36.38 -0.26
CA ARG A 460 0.36 37.17 -1.40
C ARG A 460 1.44 36.46 -2.19
N HIS A 461 2.39 35.80 -1.53
CA HIS A 461 3.38 34.97 -2.22
C HIS A 461 2.72 33.82 -2.97
N ALA A 462 1.69 33.19 -2.40
CA ALA A 462 0.94 32.12 -3.04
C ALA A 462 0.22 32.59 -4.30
N GLU A 463 -0.46 33.74 -4.24
CA GLU A 463 -1.09 34.34 -5.43
C GLU A 463 -0.06 34.65 -6.51
N ALA A 464 1.01 35.37 -6.16
CA ALA A 464 2.04 35.75 -7.12
C ALA A 464 2.74 34.53 -7.73
N ALA A 465 3.04 33.50 -6.93
CA ALA A 465 3.67 32.27 -7.40
C ALA A 465 2.78 31.48 -8.36
N CYS A 466 1.49 31.33 -8.03
CA CYS A 466 0.52 30.63 -8.89
C CYS A 466 0.24 31.40 -10.20
N ARG A 467 0.52 32.72 -10.23
CA ARG A 467 0.49 33.53 -11.44
C ARG A 467 1.76 33.38 -12.28
N LEU A 468 2.94 33.36 -11.63
CA LEU A 468 4.23 33.14 -12.30
C LEU A 468 4.31 31.74 -12.92
N ARG A 469 3.80 30.73 -12.21
CA ARG A 469 3.65 29.36 -12.70
C ARG A 469 2.17 28.98 -12.63
N PRO A 470 1.41 29.08 -13.74
CA PRO A 470 -0.02 28.84 -13.76
C PRO A 470 -0.43 27.54 -13.06
N THR A 471 -0.94 27.69 -11.83
CA THR A 471 -1.35 26.58 -10.96
C THR A 471 -2.65 26.98 -10.28
N PRO A 472 -3.72 26.16 -10.35
CA PRO A 472 -4.96 26.42 -9.62
C PRO A 472 -4.72 26.71 -8.14
N ARG A 473 -5.29 27.82 -7.66
CA ARG A 473 -5.15 28.27 -6.27
C ARG A 473 -6.51 28.49 -5.64
N LEU A 474 -6.72 27.86 -4.48
CA LEU A 474 -7.88 28.07 -3.63
C LEU A 474 -7.46 28.66 -2.29
N MET A 475 -8.26 29.55 -1.73
CA MET A 475 -8.09 30.03 -0.37
C MET A 475 -9.16 29.45 0.54
N LEU A 476 -8.74 28.71 1.56
CA LEU A 476 -9.61 28.19 2.60
C LEU A 476 -9.63 29.20 3.76
N ALA A 477 -10.62 30.09 3.74
CA ALA A 477 -10.74 31.18 4.69
C ALA A 477 -12.14 31.17 5.34
N ARG A 478 -12.19 30.73 6.59
CA ARG A 478 -13.39 30.83 7.44
C ARG A 478 -13.91 32.27 7.54
N ALA A 479 -15.21 32.44 7.76
CA ALA A 479 -15.81 33.75 7.96
C ALA A 479 -15.17 34.52 9.12
N ALA A 480 -15.15 35.86 9.01
CA ALA A 480 -14.78 36.73 10.12
C ALA A 480 -15.86 36.67 11.20
N TRP A 481 -15.47 36.79 12.47
CA TRP A 481 -16.47 36.99 13.51
C TRP A 481 -17.15 38.33 13.28
N THR A 482 -18.47 38.34 13.51
CA THR A 482 -19.29 39.54 13.52
C THR A 482 -19.65 39.90 14.95
N GLN A 483 -19.72 41.20 15.23
CA GLN A 483 -20.11 41.72 16.53
C GLN A 483 -21.56 41.29 16.85
N GLN A 484 -21.76 40.73 18.03
CA GLN A 484 -23.07 40.30 18.54
C GLN A 484 -23.65 41.34 19.51
N PRO A 485 -24.97 41.32 19.79
CA PRO A 485 -25.54 42.15 20.84
C PRO A 485 -24.80 41.96 22.18
N GLY A 486 -24.42 43.07 22.81
CA GLY A 486 -23.64 43.10 24.06
C GLY A 486 -22.12 43.09 23.89
N ASP A 487 -21.59 42.81 22.68
CA ASP A 487 -20.16 42.94 22.41
C ASP A 487 -19.72 44.41 22.41
N ARG A 488 -18.60 44.70 23.05
CA ARG A 488 -17.97 46.03 23.08
C ARG A 488 -16.67 46.05 22.27
N TRP A 489 -16.79 45.95 20.95
CA TRP A 489 -15.62 45.93 20.08
C TRP A 489 -15.11 47.34 19.77
N ILE A 490 -13.80 47.51 19.83
CA ILE A 490 -13.06 48.66 19.33
C ILE A 490 -12.27 48.14 18.13
N GLU A 491 -12.78 48.37 16.93
CA GLU A 491 -12.13 47.88 15.72
C GLU A 491 -10.93 48.75 15.34
N VAL A 492 -9.81 48.12 15.02
CA VAL A 492 -8.57 48.77 14.60
C VAL A 492 -8.00 48.08 13.37
N ASP A 493 -7.29 48.83 12.52
CA ASP A 493 -6.83 48.32 11.22
C ASP A 493 -5.60 47.41 11.34
N ASP A 494 -4.74 47.64 12.34
CA ASP A 494 -3.51 46.90 12.53
C ASP A 494 -3.08 46.80 14.00
N MET A 495 -1.90 46.21 14.22
CA MET A 495 -1.38 45.98 15.56
C MET A 495 -0.82 47.24 16.21
N ALA A 496 -0.38 48.24 15.44
CA ALA A 496 0.08 49.51 15.98
C ALA A 496 -1.11 50.30 16.55
N ALA A 497 -2.20 50.39 15.80
CA ALA A 497 -3.45 50.97 16.26
C ALA A 497 -4.02 50.22 17.49
N ALA A 498 -3.84 48.89 17.57
CA ALA A 498 -4.22 48.12 18.75
C ALA A 498 -3.43 48.51 20.01
N VAL A 499 -2.13 48.81 19.87
CA VAL A 499 -1.26 49.27 20.97
C VAL A 499 -1.69 50.66 21.46
N GLU A 500 -2.03 51.56 20.54
CA GLU A 500 -2.50 52.92 20.85
C GLU A 500 -3.88 52.92 21.54
N ALA A 501 -4.77 52.02 21.13
CA ALA A 501 -6.13 51.93 21.66
C ALA A 501 -6.21 51.41 23.11
N ILE A 502 -5.12 50.89 23.70
CA ILE A 502 -5.11 50.41 25.08
C ILE A 502 -5.22 51.61 26.05
N PRO A 503 -6.19 51.63 26.99
CA PRO A 503 -6.26 52.68 28.00
C PRO A 503 -5.10 52.63 29.00
N ALA A 504 -4.69 53.79 29.53
CA ALA A 504 -3.71 53.83 30.61
C ALA A 504 -4.23 53.12 31.88
N GLY A 505 -3.38 52.38 32.58
CA GLY A 505 -3.74 51.60 33.77
C GLY A 505 -4.53 50.32 33.48
N ALA A 506 -4.74 49.96 32.20
CA ALA A 506 -5.49 48.77 31.84
C ALA A 506 -4.78 47.46 32.23
N ARG A 507 -5.57 46.41 32.43
CA ARG A 507 -5.11 45.03 32.58
C ARG A 507 -5.50 44.27 31.32
N VAL A 508 -4.51 44.03 30.45
CA VAL A 508 -4.71 43.63 29.05
C VAL A 508 -4.53 42.13 28.90
N PHE A 509 -5.48 41.45 28.23
CA PHE A 509 -5.28 40.09 27.76
C PHE A 509 -4.97 40.06 26.25
N LEU A 510 -3.72 39.73 25.93
CA LEU A 510 -3.19 39.63 24.56
C LEU A 510 -3.38 38.23 23.99
N THR A 511 -4.22 38.12 22.97
CA THR A 511 -4.49 36.86 22.22
C THR A 511 -4.01 36.91 20.77
N VAL A 512 -2.99 37.72 20.52
CA VAL A 512 -2.46 38.07 19.18
C VAL A 512 -1.35 37.13 18.68
N GLY A 513 -0.90 36.22 19.54
CA GLY A 513 0.17 35.26 19.29
C GLY A 513 1.57 35.82 19.60
N ARG A 514 2.55 34.91 19.75
CA ARG A 514 3.92 35.21 20.21
C ARG A 514 4.64 36.30 19.40
N GLN A 515 4.43 36.32 18.09
CA GLN A 515 5.20 37.19 17.17
C GLN A 515 4.86 38.67 17.30
N GLU A 516 3.68 39.01 17.81
CA GLU A 516 3.24 40.41 17.92
C GLU A 516 3.53 41.01 19.30
N LEU A 517 3.93 40.19 20.28
CA LEU A 517 4.03 40.64 21.68
C LEU A 517 4.99 41.80 21.85
N ALA A 518 6.10 41.83 21.08
CA ALA A 518 7.10 42.88 21.16
C ALA A 518 6.53 44.28 20.85
N ALA A 519 5.48 44.39 20.03
CA ALA A 519 4.83 45.67 19.72
C ALA A 519 4.22 46.34 20.96
N PHE A 520 3.89 45.55 21.98
CA PHE A 520 3.26 46.02 23.22
C PHE A 520 4.27 46.43 24.30
N ALA A 521 5.57 46.19 24.10
CA ALA A 521 6.60 46.47 25.10
C ALA A 521 6.72 47.96 25.48
N SER A 522 6.27 48.87 24.62
CA SER A 522 6.29 50.32 24.85
C SER A 522 5.23 50.80 25.86
N ARG A 523 4.22 49.98 26.17
CA ARG A 523 3.12 50.33 27.08
C ARG A 523 3.45 49.94 28.52
N THR A 524 4.32 50.74 29.14
CA THR A 524 4.76 50.57 30.53
C THR A 524 3.72 51.01 31.57
N ASP A 525 2.64 51.64 31.11
CA ASP A 525 1.50 52.14 31.89
C ASP A 525 0.34 51.13 32.00
N ALA A 526 0.49 49.91 31.47
CA ALA A 526 -0.53 48.85 31.49
C ALA A 526 0.06 47.51 31.96
N TRP A 527 -0.75 46.69 32.63
CA TRP A 527 -0.37 45.34 33.02
C TRP A 527 -0.82 44.34 31.95
N MET A 528 0.04 43.39 31.57
CA MET A 528 -0.22 42.50 30.43
C MET A 528 -0.19 41.02 30.80
N LEU A 529 -1.15 40.29 30.26
CA LEU A 529 -1.21 38.84 30.19
C LEU A 529 -1.23 38.43 28.72
N ALA A 530 -0.40 37.48 28.29
CA ALA A 530 -0.44 36.94 26.93
C ALA A 530 -0.57 35.42 26.93
N ARG A 531 -1.41 34.91 26.03
CA ARG A 531 -1.47 33.47 25.75
C ARG A 531 -0.58 33.11 24.56
N VAL A 532 0.31 32.15 24.77
CA VAL A 532 1.21 31.60 23.75
C VAL A 532 1.12 30.08 23.70
N ILE A 533 1.38 29.48 22.54
CA ILE A 533 1.48 28.02 22.44
C ILE A 533 2.81 27.57 23.06
N ASP A 534 3.91 28.09 22.50
CA ASP A 534 5.26 27.88 23.00
C ASP A 534 5.78 29.21 23.57
N PRO A 535 6.37 29.20 24.78
CA PRO A 535 7.02 30.39 25.33
C PRO A 535 8.19 30.84 24.44
N PRO A 536 8.48 32.16 24.37
CA PRO A 536 9.67 32.66 23.69
C PRO A 536 10.95 32.14 24.36
N GLU A 537 12.04 32.03 23.60
CA GLU A 537 13.33 31.56 24.11
C GLU A 537 13.90 32.48 25.19
N GLN A 538 13.66 33.79 25.04
CA GLN A 538 14.00 34.78 26.06
C GLN A 538 12.72 35.22 26.79
N PRO A 539 12.73 35.25 28.13
CA PRO A 539 11.59 35.71 28.90
C PRO A 539 11.30 37.19 28.63
N LEU A 540 10.02 37.52 28.46
CA LEU A 540 9.56 38.89 28.26
C LEU A 540 9.12 39.48 29.61
N SER A 541 9.88 40.42 30.16
CA SER A 541 9.64 40.97 31.51
C SER A 541 8.38 41.85 31.61
N PHE A 542 7.90 42.41 30.51
CA PHE A 542 6.73 43.29 30.48
C PHE A 542 5.39 42.56 30.44
N VAL A 543 5.37 41.23 30.29
CA VAL A 543 4.14 40.46 30.09
C VAL A 543 4.16 39.13 30.86
N LYS A 544 3.08 38.85 31.58
CA LYS A 544 2.85 37.52 32.16
C LYS A 544 2.40 36.56 31.05
N LEU A 545 3.05 35.41 30.94
CA LEU A 545 2.70 34.40 29.93
C LEU A 545 1.86 33.27 30.52
N VAL A 546 0.83 32.86 29.78
CA VAL A 546 0.12 31.59 29.99
C VAL A 546 0.25 30.75 28.73
N THR A 547 0.48 29.45 28.91
CA THR A 547 0.58 28.51 27.80
C THR A 547 -0.78 27.89 27.50
N GLY A 548 -1.14 27.82 26.23
CA GLY A 548 -2.40 27.21 25.84
C GLY A 548 -2.56 27.04 24.34
N ARG A 549 -3.08 25.88 23.94
CA ARG A 549 -3.46 25.57 22.56
C ARG A 549 -4.95 25.24 22.55
N GLY A 550 -5.70 25.86 21.65
CA GLY A 550 -7.14 25.63 21.53
C GLY A 550 -7.49 24.21 21.03
N PRO A 551 -8.78 23.83 21.07
CA PRO A 551 -9.93 24.67 21.41
C PRO A 551 -9.97 25.07 22.89
N PHE A 552 -10.46 26.27 23.18
CA PHE A 552 -10.58 26.80 24.54
C PHE A 552 -12.00 26.65 25.07
N ASP A 553 -12.14 26.46 26.38
CA ASP A 553 -13.43 26.33 27.07
C ASP A 553 -13.91 27.69 27.60
N LEU A 554 -15.22 27.93 27.56
CA LEU A 554 -15.81 29.22 27.95
C LEU A 554 -15.63 29.52 29.44
N GLU A 555 -15.84 28.53 30.31
CA GLU A 555 -15.73 28.73 31.76
C GLU A 555 -14.26 28.95 32.16
N ALA A 556 -13.33 28.25 31.50
CA ALA A 556 -11.90 28.51 31.66
C ALA A 556 -11.50 29.93 31.21
N GLU A 557 -12.03 30.41 30.08
CA GLU A 557 -11.79 31.81 29.66
C GLU A 557 -12.35 32.80 30.68
N ARG A 558 -13.57 32.59 31.17
CA ARG A 558 -14.19 33.44 32.19
C ARG A 558 -13.36 33.49 33.45
N ALA A 559 -12.95 32.33 33.97
CA ALA A 559 -12.14 32.21 35.18
C ALA A 559 -10.81 32.97 35.01
N LEU A 560 -10.14 32.83 33.87
CA LEU A 560 -8.88 33.52 33.58
C LEU A 560 -9.04 35.04 33.53
N LEU A 561 -10.11 35.54 32.88
CA LEU A 561 -10.39 36.98 32.83
C LEU A 561 -10.65 37.55 34.24
N VAL A 562 -11.40 36.82 35.07
CA VAL A 562 -11.71 37.22 36.46
C VAL A 562 -10.48 37.15 37.37
N GLU A 563 -9.75 36.02 37.38
CA GLU A 563 -8.57 35.80 38.22
C GLU A 563 -7.52 36.89 38.01
N HIS A 564 -7.33 37.31 36.76
CA HIS A 564 -6.35 38.33 36.41
C HIS A 564 -6.93 39.75 36.34
N GLY A 565 -8.21 39.94 36.66
CA GLY A 565 -8.88 41.24 36.65
C GLY A 565 -8.74 41.94 35.31
N ILE A 566 -8.89 41.23 34.20
CA ILE A 566 -8.70 41.76 32.85
C ILE A 566 -9.76 42.84 32.57
N THR A 567 -9.31 43.98 32.05
CA THR A 567 -10.17 45.12 31.72
C THR A 567 -10.28 45.37 30.22
N VAL A 568 -9.43 44.74 29.40
CA VAL A 568 -9.49 44.81 27.93
C VAL A 568 -8.86 43.56 27.32
N VAL A 569 -9.47 43.03 26.25
CA VAL A 569 -8.91 41.93 25.46
C VAL A 569 -8.43 42.48 24.13
N VAL A 570 -7.22 42.11 23.69
CA VAL A 570 -6.74 42.39 22.33
C VAL A 570 -6.77 41.10 21.54
N ALA A 571 -7.52 41.10 20.44
CA ALA A 571 -7.72 39.93 19.60
C ALA A 571 -7.59 40.28 18.12
N LYS A 572 -7.03 39.33 17.37
CA LYS A 572 -7.12 39.29 15.91
C LYS A 572 -8.47 38.72 15.52
N ASN A 573 -9.16 39.27 14.52
CA ASN A 573 -10.39 38.68 14.00
C ASN A 573 -10.07 37.41 13.17
N SER A 574 -9.62 36.35 13.83
CA SER A 574 -9.20 35.10 13.20
C SER A 574 -10.38 34.27 12.70
N GLY A 575 -11.59 34.48 13.21
CA GLY A 575 -12.76 33.63 12.94
C GLY A 575 -12.68 32.23 13.55
N GLY A 576 -13.75 31.45 13.35
CA GLY A 576 -13.85 30.05 13.77
C GLY A 576 -14.05 29.85 15.28
N GLU A 577 -14.46 28.64 15.65
CA GLU A 577 -15.00 28.36 16.99
C GLU A 577 -13.92 28.17 18.07
N ALA A 578 -12.78 27.56 17.72
CA ALA A 578 -11.78 27.10 18.69
C ALA A 578 -11.21 28.20 19.63
N SER A 579 -11.27 29.47 19.21
CA SER A 579 -10.82 30.59 20.04
C SER A 579 -11.90 31.64 20.30
N TYR A 580 -13.13 31.41 19.84
CA TYR A 580 -14.26 32.32 20.07
C TYR A 580 -14.63 32.51 21.54
N PRO A 581 -14.52 31.50 22.45
CA PRO A 581 -14.98 31.62 23.83
C PRO A 581 -14.44 32.82 24.62
N LYS A 582 -13.25 33.34 24.30
CA LYS A 582 -12.71 34.56 24.91
C LYS A 582 -13.59 35.80 24.66
N LEU A 583 -14.25 35.86 23.51
CA LEU A 583 -15.13 36.96 23.11
C LEU A 583 -16.47 36.84 23.85
N THR A 584 -17.01 35.62 23.97
CA THR A 584 -18.19 35.35 24.78
C THR A 584 -17.93 35.68 26.26
N ALA A 585 -16.79 35.27 26.82
CA ALA A 585 -16.41 35.61 28.19
C ALA A 585 -16.24 37.13 28.38
N ALA A 586 -15.62 37.82 27.42
CA ALA A 586 -15.51 39.28 27.46
C ALA A 586 -16.88 39.97 27.43
N ARG A 587 -17.80 39.49 26.58
CA ARG A 587 -19.20 39.97 26.52
C ARG A 587 -19.91 39.83 27.85
N GLU A 588 -19.86 38.64 28.46
CA GLU A 588 -20.54 38.34 29.72
C GLU A 588 -19.97 39.14 30.90
N LEU A 589 -18.68 39.49 30.85
CA LEU A 589 -18.01 40.32 31.84
C LEU A 589 -18.02 41.81 31.50
N ASN A 590 -18.68 42.22 30.40
CA ASN A 590 -18.74 43.59 29.91
C ASN A 590 -17.35 44.23 29.64
N ILE A 591 -16.37 43.40 29.27
CA ILE A 591 -14.99 43.78 28.96
C ILE A 591 -14.89 44.19 27.47
N PRO A 592 -14.35 45.37 27.14
CA PRO A 592 -14.11 45.76 25.76
C PRO A 592 -13.06 44.88 25.07
N VAL A 593 -13.25 44.66 23.78
CA VAL A 593 -12.33 43.91 22.92
C VAL A 593 -11.77 44.83 21.85
N ILE A 594 -10.46 45.09 21.87
CA ILE A 594 -9.75 45.71 20.76
C ILE A 594 -9.59 44.64 19.68
N MET A 595 -10.39 44.76 18.62
CA MET A 595 -10.49 43.78 17.54
C MET A 595 -9.70 44.26 16.34
N VAL A 596 -8.58 43.60 16.06
CA VAL A 596 -7.77 43.90 14.88
C VAL A 596 -8.43 43.29 13.65
N ARG A 597 -8.67 44.13 12.65
CA ARG A 597 -9.29 43.76 11.38
C ARG A 597 -8.38 42.83 10.58
N ARG A 598 -8.99 42.02 9.71
CA ARG A 598 -8.25 41.13 8.83
C ARG A 598 -7.54 41.96 7.75
N PRO A 599 -6.30 41.60 7.38
CA PRO A 599 -5.69 42.16 6.19
C PRO A 599 -6.50 41.79 4.95
N ALA A 600 -6.44 42.64 3.93
CA ALA A 600 -7.08 42.37 2.65
C ALA A 600 -6.54 41.07 2.03
N LEU A 601 -7.46 40.21 1.60
CA LEU A 601 -7.11 38.95 0.94
C LEU A 601 -6.65 39.20 -0.50
N PRO A 602 -5.67 38.44 -1.01
CA PRO A 602 -5.30 38.52 -2.41
C PRO A 602 -6.42 37.97 -3.32
N PRO A 603 -6.54 38.44 -4.58
CA PRO A 603 -7.59 37.99 -5.51
C PRO A 603 -7.55 36.49 -5.78
N GLY A 604 -8.71 35.83 -5.81
CA GLY A 604 -8.81 34.40 -6.18
C GLY A 604 -10.09 33.73 -5.67
N GLU A 605 -10.21 32.43 -5.93
CA GLU A 605 -11.31 31.61 -5.42
C GLU A 605 -11.18 31.44 -3.89
N VAL A 606 -12.30 31.57 -3.17
CA VAL A 606 -12.34 31.48 -1.70
C VAL A 606 -13.50 30.58 -1.28
N VAL A 607 -13.23 29.68 -0.35
CA VAL A 607 -14.25 28.85 0.32
C VAL A 607 -14.14 28.96 1.83
N GLY A 608 -15.28 28.78 2.51
CA GLY A 608 -15.38 28.92 3.96
C GLY A 608 -15.15 27.63 4.75
N THR A 609 -15.23 26.47 4.10
CA THR A 609 -15.25 25.15 4.76
C THR A 609 -14.28 24.15 4.13
N VAL A 610 -13.91 23.13 4.90
CA VAL A 610 -13.01 22.05 4.45
C VAL A 610 -13.70 21.20 3.37
N GLU A 611 -14.98 20.88 3.55
CA GLU A 611 -15.80 20.18 2.55
C GLU A 611 -15.79 20.90 1.19
N ASP A 612 -16.02 22.22 1.16
CA ASP A 612 -16.01 22.99 -0.09
C ASP A 612 -14.62 22.96 -0.77
N ALA A 613 -13.55 22.95 0.03
CA ALA A 613 -12.19 22.85 -0.49
C ALA A 613 -11.89 21.46 -1.07
N LEU A 614 -12.36 20.39 -0.43
CA LEU A 614 -12.26 19.03 -0.96
C LEU A 614 -13.05 18.90 -2.27
N ASP A 615 -14.26 19.46 -2.33
CA ASP A 615 -15.08 19.43 -3.55
C ASP A 615 -14.50 20.29 -4.67
N TRP A 616 -13.83 21.40 -4.33
CA TRP A 616 -13.07 22.17 -5.31
C TRP A 616 -11.91 21.35 -5.89
N LEU A 617 -11.17 20.62 -5.06
CA LEU A 617 -10.06 19.76 -5.51
C LEU A 617 -10.54 18.60 -6.38
N LYS A 618 -11.69 17.99 -6.09
CA LYS A 618 -12.26 16.90 -6.91
C LYS A 618 -12.66 17.34 -8.33
N ARG A 619 -12.94 18.63 -8.53
CA ARG A 619 -13.34 19.20 -9.84
C ARG A 619 -12.14 19.60 -10.71
N ARG A 620 -10.92 19.46 -10.21
CA ARG A 620 -9.66 19.83 -10.88
C ARG A 620 -8.85 18.57 -11.15
#